data_AF-A0A8H6Y3A8-F1
#
_entry.id   AF-A0A8H6Y3A8-F1
#
_cell.length_a   1.000
_cell.length_b   1.000
_cell.length_c   1.000
_cell.angle_alpha   90.00
_cell.angle_beta   90.00
_cell.angle_gamma   90.00
#
_symmetry.space_group_name_H-M   'P 1'
#
loop_
_entity.id
_entity.type
_entity.pdbx_description
1 polymer ?
#
loop_
_entity_poly.entity_id
_entity_poly.type
_entity_poly.pdbx_seq_one_letter_code
_entity_poly.pdbx_strand_id
1 'polypeptide(L)'
;MAANNMLTRGNPFINKLSIGGVSPLVPPLPGKIDGPETGGIAKHGRFEGDASMTRADAFIGDNRDFQDILYDLDLLQLGKFGDDGPDGESTVFNIETVIGIKKQNIMMDQAANPEFQFAARRMFGAYNEAAFILNVFANGTTKEATLPIIGSFFRNQTFPPNWFRPASPVTGPANGATVSELMAAIPTPPGRNDAQGVFVADPAPPPPFNSSFNCFAYWDQAGNIPGVLVNTTGIFKKNVELLTGIQFTVASGTVGCDQQVLPFGPADV
;
A
#
# COMPACT_ATOMS: atom_id res chain seq x y z
N MET A 1 -6.77 1.03 6.40
CA MET A 1 -5.61 0.10 6.40
C MET A 1 -5.70 -0.99 7.46
N ALA A 2 -5.72 -0.71 8.78
CA ALA A 2 -5.66 -1.77 9.79
C ALA A 2 -6.77 -2.85 9.69
N ALA A 3 -8.04 -2.45 9.51
CA ALA A 3 -9.14 -3.41 9.35
C ALA A 3 -8.97 -4.30 8.10
N ASN A 4 -8.56 -3.70 6.99
CA ASN A 4 -8.23 -4.43 5.77
C ASN A 4 -7.10 -5.45 6.00
N ASN A 5 -6.03 -5.04 6.67
CA ASN A 5 -4.86 -5.90 6.87
C ASN A 5 -5.18 -7.06 7.81
N MET A 6 -6.05 -6.82 8.80
CA MET A 6 -6.58 -7.90 9.63
C MET A 6 -7.40 -8.91 8.80
N LEU A 7 -8.28 -8.45 7.89
CA LEU A 7 -9.10 -9.32 7.04
C LEU A 7 -8.30 -10.07 5.97
N THR A 8 -7.28 -9.43 5.40
CA THR A 8 -6.50 -9.99 4.29
C THR A 8 -5.32 -10.85 4.75
N ARG A 9 -4.64 -10.48 5.83
CA ARG A 9 -3.36 -11.08 6.27
C ARG A 9 -3.25 -11.32 7.78
N GLY A 10 -4.30 -11.02 8.52
CA GLY A 10 -4.37 -11.24 9.96
C GLY A 10 -5.11 -12.52 10.32
N ASN A 11 -5.22 -12.72 11.63
CA ASN A 11 -6.11 -13.69 12.23
C ASN A 11 -7.21 -12.95 13.01
N PRO A 12 -8.31 -12.53 12.34
CA PRO A 12 -9.46 -11.90 12.98
C PRO A 12 -10.15 -12.78 14.04
N PHE A 13 -9.95 -14.11 14.04
CA PHE A 13 -10.52 -14.96 15.10
C PHE A 13 -9.87 -14.69 16.47
N ILE A 14 -8.56 -14.42 16.49
CA ILE A 14 -7.83 -14.09 17.73
C ILE A 14 -7.37 -12.63 17.80
N ASN A 15 -7.76 -11.82 16.82
CA ASN A 15 -7.40 -10.41 16.69
C ASN A 15 -5.88 -10.14 16.71
N LYS A 16 -5.12 -10.90 15.91
CA LYS A 16 -3.66 -10.70 15.77
C LYS A 16 -3.24 -10.54 14.31
N LEU A 17 -2.26 -9.68 14.07
CA LEU A 17 -1.68 -9.42 12.77
C LEU A 17 -0.15 -9.33 12.92
N SER A 18 0.59 -10.01 12.04
CA SER A 18 2.03 -9.80 11.93
C SER A 18 2.29 -8.61 11.00
N ILE A 19 3.12 -7.67 11.44
CA ILE A 19 3.57 -6.52 10.62
C ILE A 19 4.74 -6.89 9.69
N GLY A 20 5.19 -8.15 9.72
CA GLY A 20 6.20 -8.68 8.81
C GLY A 20 5.69 -9.95 8.15
N GLY A 21 6.54 -10.98 8.15
CA GLY A 21 6.25 -12.30 7.61
C GLY A 21 5.48 -13.23 8.57
N VAL A 22 5.61 -14.53 8.32
CA VAL A 22 5.09 -15.63 9.15
C VAL A 22 5.56 -15.47 10.60
N SER A 23 4.64 -15.69 11.55
CA SER A 23 4.94 -15.65 12.98
C SER A 23 4.18 -16.73 13.74
N PRO A 24 4.83 -17.49 14.65
CA PRO A 24 4.14 -18.46 15.49
C PRO A 24 3.14 -17.80 16.45
N LEU A 25 3.24 -16.48 16.67
CA LEU A 25 2.30 -15.72 17.48
C LEU A 25 0.96 -15.45 16.77
N VAL A 26 0.90 -15.68 15.46
CA VAL A 26 -0.26 -15.46 14.59
C VAL A 26 -0.54 -16.76 13.80
N PRO A 27 -1.18 -17.76 14.42
CA PRO A 27 -1.48 -19.04 13.77
C PRO A 27 -2.42 -18.85 12.56
N PRO A 28 -2.47 -19.83 11.63
CA PRO A 28 -3.40 -19.84 10.50
C PRO A 28 -4.85 -19.63 10.94
N LEU A 29 -5.64 -19.06 10.03
CA LEU A 29 -7.08 -18.99 10.21
C LEU A 29 -7.69 -20.40 10.31
N PRO A 30 -8.77 -20.59 11.09
CA PRO A 30 -9.55 -21.82 11.03
C PRO A 30 -9.90 -22.19 9.58
N GLY A 31 -9.69 -23.45 9.20
CA GLY A 31 -9.88 -23.91 7.82
C GLY A 31 -8.76 -23.50 6.86
N LYS A 32 -7.65 -22.94 7.36
CA LYS A 32 -6.50 -22.48 6.57
C LYS A 32 -6.87 -21.49 5.46
N ILE A 33 -7.84 -20.60 5.70
CA ILE A 33 -8.44 -19.70 4.68
C ILE A 33 -7.41 -18.82 3.93
N ASP A 34 -6.25 -18.52 4.53
CA ASP A 34 -5.17 -17.76 3.89
C ASP A 34 -3.91 -18.63 3.65
N GLY A 35 -4.10 -19.92 3.45
CA GLY A 35 -3.05 -20.90 3.32
C GLY A 35 -2.60 -21.53 4.64
N PRO A 36 -1.57 -22.40 4.58
CA PRO A 36 -1.08 -23.14 5.74
C PRO A 36 -0.42 -22.27 6.81
N GLU A 37 -0.10 -21.01 6.49
CA GLU A 37 0.54 -20.00 7.35
C GLU A 37 -0.09 -18.62 7.06
N THR A 38 -0.18 -17.73 8.06
CA THR A 38 -0.83 -16.40 7.88
C THR A 38 -0.01 -15.41 7.06
N GLY A 39 1.29 -15.63 6.92
CA GLY A 39 2.19 -14.81 6.09
C GLY A 39 2.41 -13.36 6.55
N GLY A 40 1.51 -12.79 7.36
CA GLY A 40 1.55 -11.39 7.79
C GLY A 40 1.39 -10.40 6.63
N ILE A 41 1.57 -9.10 6.90
CA ILE A 41 1.41 -8.09 5.85
C ILE A 41 2.46 -8.23 4.73
N ALA A 42 3.59 -8.89 4.98
CA ALA A 42 4.63 -9.13 3.97
C ALA A 42 4.29 -10.24 2.97
N LYS A 43 3.23 -11.03 3.19
CA LYS A 43 2.80 -12.01 2.19
C LYS A 43 2.20 -11.30 0.97
N HIS A 44 2.87 -11.49 -0.15
CA HIS A 44 2.56 -10.85 -1.43
C HIS A 44 1.12 -11.06 -1.89
N GLY A 45 0.60 -10.10 -2.64
CA GLY A 45 -0.62 -10.27 -3.42
C GLY A 45 -1.91 -9.88 -2.71
N ARG A 46 -1.88 -9.40 -1.45
CA ARG A 46 -3.08 -8.79 -0.82
C ARG A 46 -2.89 -7.39 -0.25
N PHE A 47 -1.96 -7.22 0.69
CA PHE A 47 -1.60 -5.89 1.17
C PHE A 47 -0.30 -5.45 0.51
N GLU A 48 0.79 -6.17 0.79
CA GLU A 48 2.04 -6.05 0.04
C GLU A 48 1.78 -6.40 -1.44
N GLY A 49 2.47 -5.67 -2.31
CA GLY A 49 2.48 -5.90 -3.75
C GLY A 49 3.49 -5.00 -4.46
N ASP A 50 3.47 -5.11 -5.77
CA ASP A 50 4.53 -4.62 -6.65
C ASP A 50 4.68 -3.08 -6.69
N ALA A 51 5.75 -2.59 -7.31
CA ALA A 51 6.08 -1.16 -7.41
C ALA A 51 6.25 -0.46 -6.05
N SER A 52 6.83 -1.19 -5.09
CA SER A 52 7.32 -0.63 -3.83
C SER A 52 8.49 0.33 -4.07
N MET A 53 8.81 1.19 -3.09
CA MET A 53 9.90 2.17 -3.28
C MET A 53 11.27 1.60 -2.93
N THR A 54 11.36 0.87 -1.83
CA THR A 54 12.63 0.41 -1.27
C THR A 54 12.68 -1.10 -1.04
N ARG A 55 11.70 -1.83 -1.60
CA ARG A 55 11.53 -3.29 -1.53
C ARG A 55 11.26 -3.79 -2.95
N ALA A 56 11.82 -4.93 -3.33
CA ALA A 56 11.65 -5.49 -4.66
C ALA A 56 10.28 -6.18 -4.78
N ASP A 57 9.78 -6.36 -6.00
CA ASP A 57 8.62 -7.21 -6.22
C ASP A 57 8.92 -8.66 -5.82
N ALA A 58 7.92 -9.35 -5.25
CA ALA A 58 8.10 -10.69 -4.70
C ALA A 58 8.55 -11.74 -5.74
N PHE A 59 8.22 -11.53 -7.01
CA PHE A 59 8.61 -12.42 -8.10
C PHE A 59 10.11 -12.31 -8.43
N ILE A 60 10.68 -11.10 -8.37
CA ILE A 60 12.06 -10.81 -8.78
C ILE A 60 13.01 -10.57 -7.60
N GLY A 61 12.54 -10.59 -6.36
CA GLY A 61 13.39 -10.36 -5.20
C GLY A 61 12.69 -10.44 -3.84
N ASP A 62 13.25 -9.72 -2.88
CA ASP A 62 12.76 -9.63 -1.51
C ASP A 62 11.79 -8.44 -1.37
N ASN A 63 10.53 -8.76 -1.09
CA ASN A 63 9.41 -7.83 -0.95
C ASN A 63 9.23 -7.23 0.45
N ARG A 64 10.15 -7.53 1.38
CA ARG A 64 10.03 -7.13 2.78
C ARG A 64 11.23 -6.30 3.24
N ASP A 65 12.43 -6.80 3.01
CA ASP A 65 13.63 -6.19 3.58
C ASP A 65 14.10 -5.01 2.73
N PHE A 66 14.64 -3.99 3.40
CA PHE A 66 15.15 -2.79 2.75
C PHE A 66 16.25 -3.15 1.72
N GLN A 67 16.15 -2.58 0.52
CA GLN A 67 17.11 -2.80 -0.56
C GLN A 67 17.90 -1.52 -0.83
N ASP A 68 19.22 -1.54 -0.56
CA ASP A 68 20.11 -0.41 -0.81
C ASP A 68 20.02 0.08 -2.26
N ILE A 69 20.02 -0.84 -3.22
CA ILE A 69 19.98 -0.49 -4.65
C ILE A 69 18.73 0.29 -5.04
N LEU A 70 17.56 -0.07 -4.49
CA LEU A 70 16.31 0.63 -4.80
C LEU A 70 16.30 2.02 -4.18
N TYR A 71 16.81 2.15 -2.95
CA TYR A 71 16.94 3.46 -2.33
C TYR A 71 17.99 4.34 -3.02
N ASP A 72 19.10 3.78 -3.50
CA ASP A 72 20.08 4.53 -4.28
C ASP A 72 19.46 5.08 -5.57
N LEU A 73 18.54 4.33 -6.20
CA LEU A 73 17.75 4.82 -7.33
C LEU A 73 16.77 5.94 -6.90
N ASP A 74 16.18 5.86 -5.71
CA ASP A 74 15.39 6.97 -5.14
C ASP A 74 16.26 8.23 -4.95
N LEU A 75 17.51 8.07 -4.53
CA LEU A 75 18.47 9.18 -4.39
C LEU A 75 18.86 9.81 -5.72
N LEU A 76 18.85 9.06 -6.82
CA LEU A 76 19.04 9.65 -8.16
C LEU A 76 17.88 10.57 -8.53
N GLN A 77 16.64 10.22 -8.16
CA GLN A 77 15.48 11.09 -8.37
C GLN A 77 15.55 12.32 -7.47
N LEU A 78 15.97 12.15 -6.20
CA LEU A 78 16.22 13.26 -5.29
C LEU A 78 17.27 14.22 -5.84
N GLY A 79 18.42 13.73 -6.30
CA GLY A 79 19.47 14.59 -6.88
C GLY A 79 19.05 15.32 -8.16
N LYS A 80 17.99 14.86 -8.84
CA LYS A 80 17.48 15.48 -10.06
C LYS A 80 16.38 16.51 -9.81
N PHE A 81 15.54 16.27 -8.81
CA PHE A 81 14.30 17.01 -8.62
C PHE A 81 14.14 17.61 -7.22
N GLY A 82 14.98 17.21 -6.26
CA GLY A 82 14.91 17.62 -4.86
C GLY A 82 15.30 19.07 -4.66
N ASP A 83 14.73 19.67 -3.62
CA ASP A 83 15.04 21.04 -3.23
C ASP A 83 16.30 21.07 -2.35
N ASP A 84 16.95 22.23 -2.32
CA ASP A 84 18.04 22.49 -1.40
C ASP A 84 17.53 22.54 0.04
N GLY A 85 18.34 22.06 0.97
CA GLY A 85 17.97 21.93 2.36
C GLY A 85 19.10 22.28 3.32
N PRO A 86 18.85 22.14 4.63
CA PRO A 86 19.86 22.37 5.65
C PRO A 86 21.07 21.43 5.52
N ASP A 87 20.91 20.30 4.83
CA ASP A 87 21.96 19.28 4.63
C ASP A 87 22.70 19.44 3.29
N GLY A 88 22.37 20.45 2.47
CA GLY A 88 23.02 20.73 1.18
C GLY A 88 22.08 20.77 -0.02
N GLU A 89 22.67 20.80 -1.22
CA GLU A 89 21.94 20.83 -2.49
C GLU A 89 21.13 19.54 -2.71
N SER A 90 19.89 19.68 -3.19
CA SER A 90 18.97 18.56 -3.46
C SER A 90 18.87 17.52 -2.34
N THR A 91 18.68 17.98 -1.09
CA THR A 91 18.56 17.12 0.10
C THR A 91 17.15 17.04 0.66
N VAL A 92 16.18 17.74 0.08
CA VAL A 92 14.78 17.73 0.52
C VAL A 92 13.89 17.08 -0.55
N PHE A 93 13.16 16.04 -0.15
CA PHE A 93 12.17 15.41 -1.02
C PHE A 93 10.98 16.34 -1.20
N ASN A 94 10.63 16.60 -2.45
CA ASN A 94 9.43 17.33 -2.86
C ASN A 94 8.53 16.43 -3.73
N ILE A 95 7.42 16.98 -4.24
CA ILE A 95 6.47 16.19 -5.02
C ILE A 95 7.05 15.68 -6.34
N GLU A 96 7.86 16.47 -7.04
CA GLU A 96 8.53 16.05 -8.28
C GLU A 96 9.49 14.88 -8.04
N THR A 97 10.21 14.89 -6.91
CA THR A 97 11.04 13.77 -6.48
C THR A 97 10.21 12.49 -6.30
N VAL A 98 9.10 12.57 -5.58
CA VAL A 98 8.22 11.41 -5.31
C VAL A 98 7.54 10.91 -6.58
N ILE A 99 7.14 11.80 -7.50
CA ILE A 99 6.65 11.45 -8.84
C ILE A 99 7.72 10.67 -9.60
N GLY A 100 8.95 11.19 -9.64
CA GLY A 100 10.09 10.55 -10.30
C GLY A 100 10.33 9.14 -9.78
N ILE A 101 10.38 8.98 -8.46
CA ILE A 101 10.53 7.68 -7.78
C ILE A 101 9.43 6.71 -8.19
N LYS A 102 8.16 7.09 -8.00
CA LYS A 102 7.04 6.17 -8.21
C LYS A 102 6.92 5.78 -9.69
N LYS A 103 7.13 6.73 -10.60
CA LYS A 103 7.14 6.47 -12.05
C LYS A 103 8.25 5.49 -12.42
N GLN A 104 9.47 5.71 -11.91
CA GLN A 104 10.60 4.85 -12.17
C GLN A 104 10.32 3.42 -11.70
N ASN A 105 9.82 3.24 -10.49
CA ASN A 105 9.59 1.89 -9.93
C ASN A 105 8.51 1.14 -10.70
N ILE A 106 7.37 1.78 -11.01
CA ILE A 106 6.34 1.18 -11.86
C ILE A 106 6.91 0.74 -13.21
N MET A 107 7.72 1.59 -13.86
CA MET A 107 8.28 1.26 -15.18
C MET A 107 9.31 0.14 -15.13
N MET A 108 10.20 0.14 -14.12
CA MET A 108 11.23 -0.90 -13.96
C MET A 108 10.60 -2.24 -13.62
N ASP A 109 9.69 -2.26 -12.66
CA ASP A 109 9.03 -3.48 -12.20
C ASP A 109 8.13 -4.05 -13.28
N GLN A 110 7.34 -3.22 -13.96
CA GLN A 110 6.55 -3.66 -15.12
C GLN A 110 7.43 -4.26 -16.23
N ALA A 111 8.65 -3.78 -16.43
CA ALA A 111 9.56 -4.30 -17.46
C ALA A 111 10.29 -5.59 -17.02
N ALA A 112 10.59 -5.74 -15.73
CA ALA A 112 11.41 -6.83 -15.20
C ALA A 112 10.60 -7.99 -14.62
N ASN A 113 9.39 -7.72 -14.11
CA ASN A 113 8.53 -8.69 -13.44
C ASN A 113 7.43 -9.20 -14.40
N PRO A 114 7.54 -10.43 -14.95
CA PRO A 114 6.49 -11.01 -15.79
C PRO A 114 5.18 -11.25 -15.04
N GLU A 115 5.18 -11.26 -13.71
CA GLU A 115 3.99 -11.37 -12.85
C GLU A 115 3.56 -10.02 -12.25
N PHE A 116 4.04 -8.89 -12.78
CA PHE A 116 3.74 -7.55 -12.26
C PHE A 116 2.23 -7.33 -12.09
N GLN A 117 1.80 -6.93 -10.89
CA GLN A 117 0.42 -6.63 -10.51
C GLN A 117 0.29 -5.23 -9.91
N PHE A 118 -0.42 -4.37 -10.62
CA PHE A 118 -0.75 -3.01 -10.20
C PHE A 118 -2.25 -2.74 -10.26
N ALA A 119 -3.03 -3.71 -9.75
CA ALA A 119 -4.49 -3.64 -9.62
C ALA A 119 -4.93 -2.43 -8.77
N ALA A 120 -6.20 -2.02 -8.89
CA ALA A 120 -6.70 -0.76 -8.33
C ALA A 120 -6.44 -0.62 -6.81
N ARG A 121 -6.56 -1.70 -6.03
CA ARG A 121 -6.26 -1.70 -4.59
C ARG A 121 -4.77 -1.46 -4.32
N ARG A 122 -3.88 -2.08 -5.11
CA ARG A 122 -2.43 -1.98 -4.92
C ARG A 122 -1.97 -0.60 -5.32
N MET A 123 -2.46 -0.12 -6.45
CA MET A 123 -2.26 1.25 -6.92
C MET A 123 -2.69 2.28 -5.87
N PHE A 124 -3.89 2.12 -5.28
CA PHE A 124 -4.36 2.98 -4.20
C PHE A 124 -3.40 3.01 -3.01
N GLY A 125 -2.92 1.83 -2.56
CA GLY A 125 -1.91 1.73 -1.50
C GLY A 125 -0.58 2.38 -1.89
N ALA A 126 -0.04 2.05 -3.06
CA ALA A 126 1.27 2.48 -3.54
C ALA A 126 1.39 4.00 -3.66
N TYR A 127 0.33 4.70 -4.09
CA TYR A 127 0.31 6.16 -4.15
C TYR A 127 0.14 6.79 -2.77
N ASN A 128 -0.67 6.20 -1.89
CA ASN A 128 -0.78 6.68 -0.51
C ASN A 128 0.55 6.55 0.26
N GLU A 129 1.24 5.43 0.07
CA GLU A 129 2.56 5.14 0.66
C GLU A 129 3.63 6.11 0.16
N ALA A 130 3.62 6.44 -1.14
CA ALA A 130 4.51 7.46 -1.69
C ALA A 130 4.23 8.85 -1.09
N ALA A 131 2.96 9.23 -0.95
CA ALA A 131 2.57 10.49 -0.33
C ALA A 131 2.98 10.59 1.16
N PHE A 132 3.18 9.45 1.86
CA PHE A 132 3.67 9.46 3.25
C PHE A 132 5.07 10.07 3.40
N ILE A 133 5.91 10.03 2.36
CA ILE A 133 7.21 10.72 2.37
C ILE A 133 7.03 12.20 2.76
N LEU A 134 6.08 12.87 2.12
CA LEU A 134 5.86 14.31 2.29
C LEU A 134 4.91 14.63 3.45
N ASN A 135 3.90 13.79 3.67
CA ASN A 135 2.82 14.12 4.60
C ASN A 135 3.02 13.55 6.00
N VAL A 136 3.73 12.42 6.12
CA VAL A 136 3.87 11.67 7.39
C VAL A 136 5.31 11.71 7.89
N PHE A 137 6.29 11.45 7.02
CA PHE A 137 7.69 11.38 7.41
C PHE A 137 8.37 12.75 7.49
N ALA A 138 7.86 13.76 6.78
CA ALA A 138 8.35 15.13 6.94
C ALA A 138 8.31 15.57 8.41
N ASN A 139 9.30 16.39 8.81
CA ASN A 139 9.33 16.90 10.18
C ASN A 139 8.10 17.77 10.45
N GLY A 140 7.39 17.51 11.53
CA GLY A 140 6.19 18.24 11.92
C GLY A 140 6.41 19.74 12.16
N THR A 141 7.64 20.17 12.46
CA THR A 141 7.98 21.59 12.67
C THR A 141 8.43 22.29 11.38
N THR A 142 9.43 21.75 10.67
CA THR A 142 9.97 22.37 9.44
C THR A 142 9.12 22.09 8.21
N LYS A 143 8.29 21.04 8.25
CA LYS A 143 7.53 20.49 7.12
C LYS A 143 8.38 19.91 5.99
N GLU A 144 9.66 19.63 6.27
CA GLU A 144 10.59 19.11 5.28
C GLU A 144 10.81 17.60 5.46
N ALA A 145 10.83 16.89 4.33
CA ALA A 145 11.23 15.50 4.21
C ALA A 145 12.71 15.44 3.79
N THR A 146 13.64 15.70 4.71
CA THR A 146 15.06 15.73 4.39
C THR A 146 15.64 14.32 4.20
N LEU A 147 16.74 14.21 3.46
CA LEU A 147 17.46 12.95 3.22
C LEU A 147 17.79 12.20 4.52
N PRO A 148 18.35 12.83 5.58
CA PRO A 148 18.55 12.15 6.86
C PRO A 148 17.26 11.61 7.49
N ILE A 149 16.15 12.36 7.38
CA ILE A 149 14.85 11.94 7.93
C ILE A 149 14.34 10.70 7.19
N ILE A 150 14.29 10.79 5.86
CA ILE A 150 13.78 9.71 5.00
C ILE A 150 14.66 8.46 5.11
N GLY A 151 15.99 8.63 5.15
CA GLY A 151 16.94 7.54 5.38
C GLY A 151 16.71 6.86 6.73
N SER A 152 16.48 7.62 7.81
CA SER A 152 16.20 7.05 9.14
C SER A 152 14.94 6.17 9.14
N PHE A 153 13.86 6.58 8.46
CA PHE A 153 12.65 5.77 8.39
C PHE A 153 12.82 4.52 7.52
N PHE A 154 13.36 4.64 6.30
CA PHE A 154 13.44 3.49 5.38
C PHE A 154 14.53 2.48 5.74
N ARG A 155 15.73 2.96 6.10
CA ARG A 155 16.89 2.11 6.40
C ARG A 155 16.86 1.60 7.84
N ASN A 156 16.67 2.52 8.78
CA ASN A 156 16.86 2.22 10.21
C ASN A 156 15.56 1.86 10.91
N GLN A 157 14.41 2.22 10.33
CA GLN A 157 13.09 2.13 10.96
C GLN A 157 13.06 2.85 12.33
N THR A 158 13.76 3.98 12.41
CA THR A 158 13.88 4.81 13.62
C THR A 158 13.34 6.20 13.40
N PHE A 159 12.77 6.80 14.45
CA PHE A 159 12.52 8.24 14.45
C PHE A 159 13.87 8.99 14.50
N PRO A 160 14.13 9.93 13.58
CA PRO A 160 15.38 10.68 13.57
C PRO A 160 15.48 11.61 14.79
N PRO A 161 16.69 11.98 15.24
CA PRO A 161 16.88 13.00 16.26
C PRO A 161 16.17 14.30 15.87
N ASN A 162 15.52 14.95 16.84
CA ASN A 162 14.77 16.21 16.64
C ASN A 162 13.66 16.14 15.57
N TRP A 163 13.19 14.94 15.23
CA TRP A 163 11.99 14.76 14.43
C TRP A 163 10.74 14.88 15.31
N PHE A 164 9.77 15.67 14.85
CA PHE A 164 8.48 15.82 15.51
C PHE A 164 7.38 15.26 14.61
N ARG A 165 6.40 14.58 15.19
CA ARG A 165 5.21 14.16 14.46
C ARG A 165 4.44 15.38 13.93
N PRO A 166 3.65 15.23 12.85
CA PRO A 166 2.70 16.27 12.43
C PRO A 166 1.80 16.73 13.59
N ALA A 167 1.64 18.05 13.71
CA ALA A 167 0.86 18.68 14.79
C ALA A 167 -0.63 18.32 14.71
N SER A 168 -1.13 18.06 13.51
CA SER A 168 -2.50 17.63 13.23
C SER A 168 -2.50 16.22 12.61
N PRO A 169 -3.55 15.41 12.81
CA PRO A 169 -3.69 14.13 12.13
C PRO A 169 -3.60 14.30 10.61
N VAL A 170 -2.78 13.49 9.96
CA VAL A 170 -2.78 13.38 8.49
C VAL A 170 -4.01 12.54 8.11
N THR A 171 -5.06 13.23 7.66
CA THR A 171 -6.32 12.59 7.29
C THR A 171 -6.29 12.05 5.86
N GLY A 172 -7.27 11.20 5.50
CA GLY A 172 -7.44 10.73 4.13
C GLY A 172 -7.48 11.87 3.09
N PRO A 173 -8.28 12.94 3.31
CA PRO A 173 -8.27 14.11 2.42
C PRO A 173 -6.92 14.83 2.32
N ALA A 174 -6.20 14.99 3.44
CA ALA A 174 -4.89 15.65 3.45
C ALA A 174 -3.86 14.88 2.62
N ASN A 175 -3.83 13.55 2.75
CA ASN A 175 -2.98 12.71 1.91
C ASN A 175 -3.48 12.62 0.46
N GLY A 176 -4.81 12.69 0.27
CA GLY A 176 -5.48 12.55 -1.01
C GLY A 176 -5.14 13.63 -2.04
N ALA A 177 -4.78 14.83 -1.60
CA ALA A 177 -4.30 15.89 -2.50
C ALA A 177 -3.00 15.48 -3.20
N THR A 178 -1.99 15.05 -2.42
CA THR A 178 -0.71 14.55 -2.94
C THR A 178 -0.90 13.29 -3.79
N VAL A 179 -1.80 12.39 -3.39
CA VAL A 179 -2.14 11.20 -4.19
C VAL A 179 -2.72 11.58 -5.55
N SER A 180 -3.60 12.59 -5.60
CA SER A 180 -4.21 13.05 -6.85
C SER A 180 -3.17 13.63 -7.81
N GLU A 181 -2.18 14.37 -7.28
CA GLU A 181 -1.06 14.90 -8.06
C GLU A 181 -0.16 13.78 -8.61
N LEU A 182 0.18 12.78 -7.77
CA LEU A 182 0.94 11.60 -8.20
C LEU A 182 0.22 10.84 -9.32
N MET A 183 -1.08 10.58 -9.16
CA MET A 183 -1.88 9.86 -10.15
C MET A 183 -2.03 10.65 -11.46
N ALA A 184 -2.13 11.99 -11.39
CA ALA A 184 -2.21 12.83 -12.58
C ALA A 184 -0.88 12.84 -13.36
N ALA A 185 0.26 12.83 -12.65
CA ALA A 185 1.58 12.81 -13.26
C ALA A 185 2.01 11.42 -13.80
N ILE A 186 1.38 10.34 -13.31
CA ILE A 186 1.72 8.96 -13.64
C ILE A 186 0.46 8.24 -14.17
N PRO A 187 0.10 8.47 -15.46
CA PRO A 187 -1.14 7.93 -16.03
C PRO A 187 -1.00 6.45 -16.40
N THR A 188 -0.97 5.59 -15.38
CA THR A 188 -1.01 4.12 -15.51
C THR A 188 -2.38 3.62 -15.06
N PRO A 189 -3.16 2.92 -15.91
CA PRO A 189 -4.42 2.32 -15.48
C PRO A 189 -4.15 1.10 -14.57
N PRO A 190 -5.11 0.70 -13.71
CA PRO A 190 -5.02 -0.58 -13.00
C PRO A 190 -4.82 -1.73 -13.98
N GLY A 191 -3.95 -2.68 -13.63
CA GLY A 191 -3.66 -3.80 -14.51
C GLY A 191 -2.55 -4.70 -14.00
N ARG A 192 -2.11 -5.60 -14.88
CA ARG A 192 -1.03 -6.57 -14.62
C ARG A 192 -0.35 -6.98 -15.91
N ASN A 193 0.85 -7.54 -15.80
CA ASN A 193 1.45 -8.26 -16.91
C ASN A 193 0.69 -9.58 -17.18
N ASP A 194 0.50 -9.87 -18.46
CA ASP A 194 -0.03 -11.17 -18.91
C ASP A 194 1.08 -12.23 -18.96
N ALA A 195 0.74 -13.44 -19.42
CA ALA A 195 1.69 -14.55 -19.51
C ALA A 195 2.85 -14.30 -20.50
N GLN A 196 2.82 -13.23 -21.29
CA GLN A 196 3.88 -12.81 -22.19
C GLN A 196 4.69 -11.63 -21.62
N GLY A 197 4.40 -11.17 -20.39
CA GLY A 197 5.03 -10.01 -19.78
C GLY A 197 4.52 -8.68 -20.35
N VAL A 198 3.37 -8.67 -21.03
CA VAL A 198 2.77 -7.46 -21.60
C VAL A 198 1.74 -6.91 -20.62
N PHE A 199 1.83 -5.62 -20.30
CA PHE A 199 0.87 -4.99 -19.38
C PHE A 199 -0.52 -4.88 -20.01
N VAL A 200 -1.50 -5.46 -19.35
CA VAL A 200 -2.91 -5.45 -19.73
C VAL A 200 -3.71 -4.78 -18.62
N ALA A 201 -4.53 -3.80 -19.00
CA ALA A 201 -5.41 -3.11 -18.07
C ALA A 201 -6.50 -4.06 -17.53
N ASP A 202 -6.82 -3.93 -16.25
CA ASP A 202 -7.91 -4.66 -15.63
C ASP A 202 -9.26 -4.18 -16.16
N PRO A 203 -10.26 -5.08 -16.28
CA PRO A 203 -11.61 -4.68 -16.62
C PRO A 203 -12.18 -3.76 -15.55
N ALA A 204 -13.00 -2.80 -15.98
CA ALA A 204 -13.73 -1.93 -15.05
C ALA A 204 -14.63 -2.78 -14.12
N PRO A 205 -14.80 -2.37 -12.85
CA PRO A 205 -15.68 -3.07 -11.92
C PRO A 205 -17.16 -2.88 -12.33
N PRO A 206 -18.10 -3.68 -11.80
CA PRO A 206 -19.51 -3.47 -12.08
C PRO A 206 -20.02 -2.15 -11.46
N PRO A 207 -21.08 -1.52 -12.03
CA PRO A 207 -21.79 -0.44 -11.35
C PRO A 207 -22.31 -0.87 -9.96
N PRO A 208 -22.29 0.01 -8.95
CA PRO A 208 -21.85 1.42 -8.97
C PRO A 208 -20.34 1.62 -8.74
N PHE A 209 -19.55 0.56 -8.64
CA PHE A 209 -18.13 0.64 -8.27
C PHE A 209 -17.24 1.21 -9.38
N ASN A 210 -17.75 1.36 -10.60
CA ASN A 210 -17.07 2.04 -11.71
C ASN A 210 -17.24 3.57 -11.71
N SER A 211 -17.87 4.14 -10.68
CA SER A 211 -18.12 5.59 -10.59
C SER A 211 -16.87 6.43 -10.35
N SER A 212 -15.82 5.86 -9.76
CA SER A 212 -14.53 6.51 -9.57
C SER A 212 -13.42 5.49 -9.36
N PHE A 213 -12.15 5.91 -9.49
CA PHE A 213 -10.99 5.06 -9.14
C PHE A 213 -11.05 4.58 -7.69
N ASN A 214 -11.46 5.47 -6.79
CA ASN A 214 -11.62 5.21 -5.38
C ASN A 214 -12.66 4.11 -5.08
N CYS A 215 -13.81 4.15 -5.77
CA CYS A 215 -14.82 3.09 -5.71
C CYS A 215 -14.29 1.77 -6.30
N PHE A 216 -13.49 1.83 -7.36
CA PHE A 216 -12.86 0.66 -7.95
C PHE A 216 -11.86 0.02 -6.99
N ALA A 217 -10.97 0.79 -6.38
CA ALA A 217 -10.01 0.29 -5.40
C ALA A 217 -10.70 -0.37 -4.20
N TYR A 218 -11.86 0.16 -3.75
CA TYR A 218 -12.66 -0.46 -2.69
C TYR A 218 -13.29 -1.79 -3.13
N TRP A 219 -13.85 -1.86 -4.35
CA TRP A 219 -14.36 -3.12 -4.92
C TRP A 219 -13.27 -4.18 -5.05
N ASP A 220 -12.13 -3.81 -5.62
CA ASP A 220 -10.96 -4.67 -5.80
C ASP A 220 -10.41 -5.15 -4.44
N GLN A 221 -10.43 -4.27 -3.42
CA GLN A 221 -10.07 -4.65 -2.05
C GLN A 221 -11.01 -5.74 -1.48
N ALA A 222 -12.32 -5.64 -1.69
CA ALA A 222 -13.26 -6.67 -1.25
C ALA A 222 -13.10 -8.00 -2.03
N GLY A 223 -12.75 -7.92 -3.31
CA GLY A 223 -12.40 -9.09 -4.14
C GLY A 223 -11.08 -9.76 -3.77
N ASN A 224 -10.32 -9.12 -2.90
CA ASN A 224 -9.03 -9.59 -2.42
C ASN A 224 -9.10 -10.10 -0.96
N ILE A 225 -10.27 -10.06 -0.34
CA ILE A 225 -10.55 -10.67 0.96
C ILE A 225 -11.30 -11.98 0.73
N PRO A 226 -10.90 -13.11 1.35
CA PRO A 226 -11.57 -14.39 1.13
C PRO A 226 -13.07 -14.33 1.44
N GLY A 227 -13.90 -14.59 0.44
CA GLY A 227 -15.35 -14.54 0.57
C GLY A 227 -15.90 -15.55 1.58
N VAL A 228 -15.19 -16.65 1.80
CA VAL A 228 -15.55 -17.65 2.82
C VAL A 228 -15.60 -17.09 4.25
N LEU A 229 -14.94 -15.95 4.52
CA LEU A 229 -14.99 -15.28 5.82
C LEU A 229 -16.40 -14.86 6.22
N VAL A 230 -17.28 -14.56 5.26
CA VAL A 230 -18.67 -14.14 5.53
C VAL A 230 -19.52 -15.29 6.10
N ASN A 231 -19.09 -16.53 5.90
CA ASN A 231 -19.77 -17.74 6.34
C ASN A 231 -19.23 -18.29 7.67
N THR A 232 -18.27 -17.59 8.30
CA THR A 232 -17.76 -17.96 9.62
C THR A 232 -18.85 -17.84 10.68
N THR A 233 -18.60 -18.36 11.88
CA THR A 233 -19.60 -18.38 12.97
C THR A 233 -19.01 -17.85 14.29
N GLY A 234 -19.88 -17.65 15.29
CA GLY A 234 -19.47 -17.25 16.64
C GLY A 234 -18.69 -15.93 16.67
N ILE A 235 -17.60 -15.89 17.44
CA ILE A 235 -16.75 -14.69 17.56
C ILE A 235 -16.01 -14.36 16.25
N PHE A 236 -15.69 -15.36 15.44
CA PHE A 236 -15.04 -15.13 14.15
C PHE A 236 -15.95 -14.27 13.25
N LYS A 237 -17.22 -14.67 13.11
CA LYS A 237 -18.21 -13.90 12.35
C LYS A 237 -18.34 -12.46 12.83
N LYS A 238 -18.48 -12.26 14.14
CA LYS A 238 -18.61 -10.92 14.75
C LYS A 238 -17.41 -10.03 14.41
N ASN A 239 -16.20 -10.58 14.47
CA ASN A 239 -14.99 -9.83 14.15
C ASN A 239 -14.91 -9.51 12.65
N VAL A 240 -15.27 -10.45 11.76
CA VAL A 240 -15.33 -10.20 10.32
C VAL A 240 -16.36 -9.11 9.97
N GLU A 241 -17.56 -9.18 10.55
CA GLU A 241 -18.62 -8.17 10.36
C GLU A 241 -18.19 -6.79 10.84
N LEU A 242 -17.56 -6.71 12.03
CA LEU A 242 -17.02 -5.46 12.56
C LEU A 242 -15.96 -4.86 11.63
N LEU A 243 -14.97 -5.66 11.21
CA LEU A 243 -13.86 -5.20 10.36
C LEU A 243 -14.37 -4.78 8.97
N THR A 244 -15.31 -5.52 8.39
CA THR A 244 -15.96 -5.17 7.11
C THR A 244 -16.78 -3.89 7.27
N GLY A 245 -17.48 -3.71 8.39
CA GLY A 245 -18.19 -2.48 8.71
C GLY A 245 -17.26 -1.27 8.83
N ILE A 246 -16.10 -1.42 9.47
CA ILE A 246 -15.07 -0.37 9.53
C ILE A 246 -14.57 -0.01 8.13
N GLN A 247 -14.29 -1.00 7.27
CA GLN A 247 -13.91 -0.73 5.88
C GLN A 247 -14.98 0.08 5.14
N PHE A 248 -16.25 -0.29 5.30
CA PHE A 248 -17.35 0.42 4.67
C PHE A 248 -17.53 1.85 5.20
N THR A 249 -17.35 2.09 6.50
CA THR A 249 -17.39 3.44 7.07
C THR A 249 -16.31 4.34 6.46
N VAL A 250 -15.11 3.79 6.22
CA VAL A 250 -14.05 4.54 5.51
C VAL A 250 -14.41 4.73 4.04
N ALA A 251 -14.97 3.71 3.38
CA ALA A 251 -15.34 3.77 1.97
C ALA A 251 -16.41 4.85 1.70
N SER A 252 -17.51 4.83 2.45
CA SER A 252 -18.59 5.82 2.31
C SER A 252 -18.18 7.21 2.80
N GLY A 253 -17.51 7.30 3.95
CA GLY A 253 -17.20 8.59 4.58
C GLY A 253 -15.99 9.34 3.98
N THR A 254 -14.98 8.63 3.48
CA THR A 254 -13.70 9.24 3.03
C THR A 254 -13.43 9.03 1.54
N VAL A 255 -13.85 7.89 0.98
CA VAL A 255 -13.50 7.46 -0.37
C VAL A 255 -14.63 7.79 -1.37
N GLY A 256 -15.84 8.08 -0.90
CA GLY A 256 -17.01 8.45 -1.71
C GLY A 256 -17.70 7.25 -2.37
N CYS A 257 -17.56 6.06 -1.78
CA CYS A 257 -18.22 4.84 -2.24
C CYS A 257 -19.32 4.43 -1.25
N ASP A 258 -20.56 4.81 -1.54
CA ASP A 258 -21.69 4.65 -0.61
C ASP A 258 -22.34 3.26 -0.63
N GLN A 259 -21.88 2.36 -1.51
CA GLN A 259 -22.40 1.01 -1.59
C GLN A 259 -21.48 0.04 -0.85
N GLN A 260 -21.99 -0.63 0.18
CA GLN A 260 -21.23 -1.69 0.85
C GLN A 260 -21.02 -2.88 -0.08
N VAL A 261 -19.82 -3.43 -0.07
CA VAL A 261 -19.49 -4.72 -0.69
C VAL A 261 -18.92 -5.64 0.37
N LEU A 262 -19.39 -6.90 0.37
CA LEU A 262 -18.86 -7.94 1.26
C LEU A 262 -17.65 -8.62 0.61
N PRO A 263 -16.75 -9.21 1.39
CA PRO A 263 -15.67 -10.05 0.85
C PRO A 263 -16.19 -11.09 -0.17
N PHE A 264 -15.50 -11.20 -1.31
CA PHE A 264 -15.86 -12.15 -2.37
C PHE A 264 -14.65 -12.82 -3.04
N GLY A 265 -13.45 -12.58 -2.52
CA GLY A 265 -12.21 -13.11 -3.07
C GLY A 265 -11.98 -14.60 -2.84
N PRO A 266 -10.97 -15.18 -3.52
CA PRO A 266 -10.58 -16.57 -3.29
C PRO A 266 -9.95 -16.77 -1.90
N ALA A 267 -10.03 -18.01 -1.41
CA ALA A 267 -9.20 -18.49 -0.31
C ALA A 267 -7.83 -18.96 -0.86
N ASP A 268 -6.84 -19.14 0.02
CA ASP A 268 -5.51 -19.71 -0.31
C ASP A 268 -4.71 -18.96 -1.39
N VAL A 269 -4.73 -17.63 -1.31
CA VAL A 269 -3.92 -16.71 -2.16
C VAL A 269 -2.83 -16.03 -1.34
#